data_AF-A0A2M7F4R7-F1
#
_entry.id   AF-A0A2M7F4R7-F1
#
_cell.length_a   1.000
_cell.length_b   1.000
_cell.length_c   1.000
_cell.angle_alpha   90.00
_cell.angle_beta   90.00
_cell.angle_gamma   90.00
#
_symmetry.space_group_name_H-M   'P 1'
#
loop_
_entity.id
_entity.type
_entity.pdbx_description
1 polymer ?
#
loop_
_entity_poly.entity_id
_entity_poly.type
_entity_poly.pdbx_seq_one_letter_code
_entity_poly.pdbx_strand_id
1 'polypeptide(L)' 'VALTALDRALRYEFFMIPTWYLDKSWVAYWDMYGHPDPLPPYATGVLDFWWYDAERAAALKAAGAL' A
#
# COMPACT_ATOMS: atom_id res chain seq x y z
N VAL A 1 18.64 -7.17 -17.45
CA VAL A 1 19.95 -7.81 -17.23
C VAL A 1 20.80 -7.07 -16.21
N ALA A 2 20.97 -5.73 -16.31
CA ALA A 2 21.79 -4.95 -15.38
C ALA A 2 21.40 -5.13 -13.89
N LEU A 3 20.11 -5.02 -13.54
CA LEU A 3 19.63 -5.21 -12.16
C LEU A 3 19.90 -6.62 -11.63
N THR A 4 19.75 -7.64 -12.47
CA THR A 4 20.04 -9.03 -12.11
C THR A 4 21.55 -9.26 -11.89
N ALA A 5 22.41 -8.60 -12.67
CA ALA A 5 23.85 -8.66 -12.49
C ALA A 5 24.28 -7.96 -11.18
N LEU A 6 23.68 -6.82 -10.88
CA LEU A 6 23.93 -6.09 -9.64
C LEU A 6 23.50 -6.89 -8.39
N ASP A 7 22.30 -7.48 -8.40
CA ASP A 7 21.83 -8.34 -7.29
C ASP A 7 22.80 -9.49 -7.00
N ARG A 8 23.34 -10.13 -8.05
CA ARG A 8 24.35 -11.19 -7.90
C ARG A 8 25.66 -10.69 -7.29
N ALA A 9 26.15 -9.54 -7.74
CA ALA A 9 27.36 -8.93 -7.20
C ALA A 9 27.19 -8.59 -5.71
N LEU A 10 26.08 -7.95 -5.33
CA LEU A 10 25.83 -7.56 -3.93
C LEU A 10 25.70 -8.77 -2.99
N ARG A 11 25.11 -9.88 -3.47
CA ARG A 11 25.03 -11.14 -2.72
C ARG A 11 26.38 -11.84 -2.57
N TYR A 12 27.27 -11.71 -3.55
CA TYR A 12 28.61 -12.30 -3.50
C TYR A 12 29.54 -11.57 -2.51
N GLU A 13 29.39 -10.25 -2.38
CA GLU A 13 30.20 -9.44 -1.46
C GLU A 13 29.72 -9.49 0.00
N PHE A 14 28.58 -10.14 0.26
CA PHE A 14 28.02 -10.31 1.62
C PHE A 14 27.86 -9.00 2.42
N PHE A 15 27.57 -7.87 1.75
CA PHE A 15 27.37 -6.57 2.42
C PHE A 15 26.18 -6.57 3.41
N MET A 16 25.21 -7.47 3.22
CA MET A 16 24.02 -7.59 4.04
C MET A 16 23.55 -9.05 4.09
N ILE A 17 22.93 -9.45 5.19
CA ILE A 17 22.25 -10.75 5.33
C ILE A 17 20.76 -10.51 5.08
N PRO A 18 20.17 -11.03 3.98
CA PRO A 18 18.73 -10.92 3.74
C PRO A 18 17.96 -11.68 4.82
N THR A 19 16.87 -11.09 5.30
CA THR A 19 16.00 -11.71 6.30
C THR A 19 14.62 -11.95 5.70
N TRP A 20 13.60 -11.22 6.16
CA TRP A 20 12.21 -11.41 5.80
C TRP A 20 11.58 -10.10 5.32
N TYR A 21 10.53 -10.21 4.52
CA TYR A 21 9.70 -9.11 4.04
C TYR A 21 8.22 -9.50 4.04
N LEU A 22 7.33 -8.53 4.34
CA LEU A 22 5.88 -8.67 4.24
C LEU A 22 5.41 -8.19 2.87
N ASP A 23 4.85 -9.09 2.06
CA ASP A 23 4.30 -8.79 0.73
C ASP A 23 2.90 -8.15 0.76
N LYS A 24 2.47 -7.65 1.92
CA LYS A 24 1.15 -7.08 2.14
C LYS A 24 1.25 -5.66 2.69
N SER A 25 0.30 -4.84 2.28
CA SER A 25 0.05 -3.54 2.89
C SER A 25 -1.21 -3.63 3.75
N TRP A 26 -1.08 -3.34 5.05
CA TRP A 26 -2.23 -3.23 5.96
C TRP A 26 -2.52 -1.77 6.22
N VAL A 27 -3.74 -1.33 5.89
CA VAL A 27 -4.16 0.06 6.04
C VAL A 27 -5.46 0.10 6.80
N ALA A 28 -5.46 0.85 7.91
CA ALA A 28 -6.66 1.20 8.63
C ALA A 28 -7.14 2.56 8.13
N TYR A 29 -8.41 2.63 7.72
CA TYR A 29 -9.04 3.87 7.27
C TYR A 29 -10.54 3.80 7.58
N TRP A 30 -11.17 4.97 7.70
CA TRP A 30 -12.61 5.06 7.86
C TRP A 30 -13.31 4.65 6.56
N ASP A 31 -14.44 3.94 6.66
CA ASP A 31 -15.29 3.54 5.53
C ASP A 31 -16.06 4.73 4.91
N MET A 32 -15.38 5.86 4.76
CA MET A 32 -15.80 7.04 3.99
C MET A 32 -14.86 7.33 2.83
N TYR A 33 -13.75 6.59 2.71
CA TYR A 33 -12.82 6.74 1.60
C TYR A 33 -13.09 5.64 0.56
N GLY A 34 -13.21 6.05 -0.69
CA GLY A 34 -13.21 5.16 -1.85
C GLY A 34 -11.80 5.03 -2.44
N HIS A 35 -11.53 3.88 -3.06
CA HIS A 35 -10.32 3.66 -3.84
C HIS A 35 -10.62 2.76 -5.05
N PRO A 36 -9.75 2.74 -6.09
CA PRO A 36 -9.92 1.85 -7.23
C PRO A 36 -9.81 0.37 -6.84
N ASP A 37 -10.53 -0.49 -7.56
CA ASP A 37 -10.37 -1.95 -7.52
C ASP A 37 -10.14 -2.46 -8.96
N PRO A 38 -8.94 -2.96 -9.31
CA PRO A 38 -7.80 -3.22 -8.42
C PRO A 38 -6.99 -1.96 -8.06
N LEU A 39 -6.26 -2.03 -6.93
CA LEU A 39 -5.26 -1.02 -6.56
C LEU A 39 -4.06 -1.00 -7.53
N PRO A 40 -3.28 0.10 -7.57
CA PRO A 40 -2.06 0.18 -8.36
C PRO A 40 -1.07 -0.94 -7.98
N PRO A 41 -0.35 -1.53 -8.96
CA PRO A 41 0.47 -2.72 -8.73
C PRO A 41 1.67 -2.50 -7.79
N TYR A 42 2.09 -1.26 -7.59
CA TYR A 42 3.29 -0.91 -6.81
C TYR A 42 3.03 0.12 -5.70
N ALA A 43 1.77 0.44 -5.40
CA ALA A 43 1.44 1.42 -4.37
C ALA A 43 0.02 1.21 -3.83
N THR A 44 -0.18 1.51 -2.55
CA THR A 44 -1.52 1.58 -1.95
C THR A 44 -2.34 2.76 -2.48
N GLY A 45 -1.68 3.84 -2.90
CA GLY A 45 -2.34 4.95 -3.58
C GLY A 45 -3.12 5.93 -2.70
N VAL A 46 -2.92 5.89 -1.38
CA VAL A 46 -3.71 6.65 -0.40
C VAL A 46 -3.77 8.16 -0.68
N LEU A 47 -2.69 8.76 -1.17
CA LEU A 47 -2.63 10.21 -1.44
C LEU A 47 -2.98 10.58 -2.89
N ASP A 48 -2.92 9.62 -3.81
CA ASP A 48 -3.00 9.88 -5.26
C ASP A 48 -4.33 9.42 -5.87
N PHE A 49 -4.86 8.29 -5.40
CA PHE A 49 -5.96 7.58 -6.04
C PHE A 49 -7.20 7.43 -5.15
N TRP A 50 -7.09 7.71 -3.85
CA TRP A 50 -8.22 7.60 -2.93
C TRP A 50 -9.00 8.90 -2.92
N TRP A 51 -10.30 8.82 -2.66
CA TRP A 51 -11.17 9.99 -2.60
C TRP A 51 -12.14 9.91 -1.43
N TYR A 52 -12.61 11.08 -1.00
CA TYR A 52 -13.68 11.19 -0.02
C TYR A 52 -15.04 10.90 -0.65
N ASP A 53 -15.79 9.97 -0.06
CA ASP A 53 -17.16 9.66 -0.41
C ASP A 53 -18.11 10.30 0.62
N ALA A 54 -18.80 11.35 0.18
CA ALA A 54 -19.66 12.17 1.05
C ALA A 54 -20.87 11.39 1.58
N GLU A 55 -21.43 10.47 0.79
CA GLU A 55 -22.59 9.69 1.20
C GLU A 55 -22.20 8.68 2.28
N ARG A 56 -21.08 7.98 2.08
CA ARG A 56 -20.55 7.05 3.09
C ARG A 56 -20.15 7.77 4.38
N ALA A 57 -19.53 8.94 4.28
CA ALA A 57 -19.20 9.75 5.44
C ALA A 57 -20.44 10.19 6.24
N ALA A 58 -21.50 10.61 5.53
CA ALA A 58 -22.76 10.97 6.17
C ALA A 58 -23.42 9.76 6.86
N ALA A 59 -23.37 8.58 6.23
CA ALA A 59 -23.87 7.33 6.82
C ALA A 59 -23.10 6.94 8.08
N LEU A 60 -21.76 7.01 8.06
CA LEU A 60 -20.90 6.77 9.23
C LEU A 60 -21.22 7.73 10.38
N LYS A 61 -21.43 9.01 10.07
CA LYS A 61 -21.80 10.02 11.06
C LYS A 61 -23.18 9.77 11.65
N ALA A 62 -24.17 9.40 10.83
CA ALA A 62 -25.52 9.06 11.30
C ALA A 62 -25.51 7.81 12.19
N ALA A 63 -24.61 6.86 11.93
CA ALA A 63 -24.39 5.68 12.76
C ALA A 63 -23.65 5.96 14.08
N GLY A 64 -23.15 7.19 14.30
CA GLY A 64 -22.37 7.56 15.49
C GLY A 64 -20.98 6.93 15.53
N ALA A 65 -20.47 6.45 14.39
CA ALA A 65 -19.15 5.84 14.26
C ALA A 65 -18.05 6.84 13.84
N LEU A 66 -18.40 8.13 13.73
CA LEU A 66 -17.55 9.23 13.28
C LEU A 66 -17.48 10.35 14.31
#